data_AF-A0A970M8S5-F1
#
_entry.id   AF-A0A970M8S5-F1
#
_cell.length_a   1.000
_cell.length_b   1.000
_cell.length_c   1.000
_cell.angle_alpha   90.00
_cell.angle_beta   90.00
_cell.angle_gamma   90.00
#
_symmetry.space_group_name_H-M   'P 1'
#
loop_
_entity.id
_entity.type
_entity.pdbx_description
1 polymer ?
#
loop_
_entity_poly.entity_id
_entity_poly.type
_entity_poly.pdbx_seq_one_letter_code
_entity_poly.pdbx_strand_id
1 'polypeptide(L)'
;MLEIYVNARKTIVLKNAILDAIENGQYDTLADDIRDCFTDEQITQIEEKLDTDDIDETIDNILSEWSSDSADELFDALVDAMAEVDIELNFDNLTDIPDDVLNGDLYDDENMADDDEDEDFEEEEETEYYYDDEDEDGDEDEDEEEY
;
A
#
# COMPACT_ATOMS: atom_id res chain seq x y z
N MET A 1 -1.83 -4.57 12.52
CA MET A 1 -1.91 -3.26 11.86
C MET A 1 -1.58 -3.49 10.42
N LEU A 2 -2.56 -3.26 9.54
CA LEU A 2 -2.37 -3.29 8.09
C LEU A 2 -2.00 -1.87 7.67
N GLU A 3 -1.00 -1.69 6.81
CA GLU A 3 -0.55 -0.37 6.37
C GLU A 3 -0.76 -0.28 4.87
N ILE A 4 -1.51 0.74 4.43
CA ILE A 4 -1.88 0.94 3.03
C ILE A 4 -1.38 2.31 2.59
N TYR A 5 -0.57 2.31 1.54
CA TYR A 5 -0.04 3.51 0.92
C TYR A 5 -0.77 3.76 -0.39
N VAL A 6 -1.39 4.93 -0.49
CA VAL A 6 -1.99 5.42 -1.74
C VAL A 6 -1.00 6.35 -2.39
N ASN A 7 -0.53 5.98 -3.57
CA ASN A 7 0.50 6.74 -4.26
C ASN A 7 0.03 8.18 -4.57
N ALA A 8 1.02 9.05 -4.77
CA ALA A 8 0.82 10.47 -5.04
C ALA A 8 -0.12 10.71 -6.23
N ARG A 9 -0.06 9.89 -7.28
CA ARG A 9 -0.91 10.02 -8.47
C ARG A 9 -2.39 9.75 -8.17
N LYS A 10 -2.73 8.62 -7.54
CA LYS A 10 -4.11 8.28 -7.17
C LYS A 10 -4.68 9.31 -6.19
N THR A 11 -3.84 9.78 -5.26
CA THR A 11 -4.20 10.87 -4.34
C THR A 11 -4.58 12.16 -5.09
N ILE A 12 -3.84 12.56 -6.14
CA ILE A 12 -4.23 13.73 -6.96
C ILE A 12 -5.55 13.49 -7.68
N VAL A 13 -5.68 12.33 -8.34
CA VAL A 13 -6.89 12.00 -9.13
C VAL A 13 -8.12 12.06 -8.24
N LEU A 14 -8.07 11.40 -7.08
CA LEU A 14 -9.14 11.44 -6.11
C LEU A 14 -9.42 12.87 -5.61
N LYS A 15 -8.37 13.63 -5.29
CA LYS A 15 -8.55 15.02 -4.85
C LYS A 15 -9.26 15.88 -5.91
N ASN A 16 -8.91 15.72 -7.18
CA ASN A 16 -9.58 16.43 -8.28
C ASN A 16 -11.03 15.95 -8.45
N ALA A 17 -11.29 14.65 -8.35
CA ALA A 17 -12.64 14.10 -8.39
C ALA A 17 -13.51 14.66 -7.25
N ILE A 18 -12.98 14.74 -6.03
CA ILE A 18 -13.67 15.32 -4.88
C ILE A 18 -13.98 16.81 -5.10
N LEU A 19 -13.01 17.59 -5.59
CA LEU A 19 -13.22 19.01 -5.87
C LEU A 19 -14.27 19.24 -6.96
N ASP A 20 -14.24 18.43 -8.02
CA ASP A 20 -15.25 18.46 -9.08
C ASP A 20 -16.63 18.09 -8.53
N ALA A 21 -16.72 17.02 -7.73
CA ALA A 21 -17.96 16.61 -7.09
C ALA A 21 -18.53 17.68 -6.16
N ILE A 22 -17.69 18.42 -5.41
CA ILE A 22 -18.13 19.57 -4.61
C ILE A 22 -18.65 20.70 -5.50
N GLU A 23 -17.96 21.00 -6.60
CA GLU A 23 -18.35 22.09 -7.51
C GLU A 23 -19.64 21.79 -8.29
N ASN A 24 -19.78 20.56 -8.79
CA ASN A 24 -20.88 20.11 -9.63
C ASN A 24 -22.00 19.39 -8.85
N GLY A 25 -21.77 19.06 -7.58
CA GLY A 25 -22.70 18.32 -6.72
C GLY A 25 -22.89 16.86 -7.14
N GLN A 26 -21.87 16.24 -7.72
CA GLN A 26 -21.91 14.87 -8.27
C GLN A 26 -21.15 13.89 -7.37
N TYR A 27 -21.76 13.49 -6.26
CA TYR A 27 -21.12 12.60 -5.28
C TYR A 27 -21.32 11.11 -5.59
N ASP A 28 -22.26 10.77 -6.47
CA ASP A 28 -22.61 9.38 -6.79
C ASP A 28 -21.43 8.58 -7.41
N THR A 29 -20.44 9.25 -8.00
CA THR A 29 -19.27 8.61 -8.61
C THR A 29 -18.07 8.55 -7.66
N LEU A 30 -18.10 9.29 -6.54
CA LEU A 30 -16.96 9.35 -5.63
C LEU A 30 -16.65 8.02 -4.96
N ALA A 31 -17.67 7.18 -4.74
CA ALA A 31 -17.45 5.85 -4.19
C ALA A 31 -16.55 5.02 -5.11
N ASP A 32 -16.84 5.00 -6.41
CA ASP A 32 -15.99 4.37 -7.44
C ASP A 32 -14.61 5.03 -7.50
N ASP A 33 -14.53 6.38 -7.49
CA ASP A 33 -13.25 7.11 -7.53
C ASP A 33 -12.34 6.79 -6.33
N ILE A 34 -12.92 6.64 -5.14
CA ILE A 34 -12.19 6.23 -3.92
C ILE A 34 -11.74 4.78 -4.04
N ARG A 35 -12.62 3.88 -4.49
CA ARG A 35 -12.30 2.47 -4.69
C ARG A 35 -11.14 2.28 -5.66
N ASP A 36 -11.14 3.03 -6.76
CA ASP A 36 -10.11 2.99 -7.80
C ASP A 36 -8.74 3.50 -7.34
N CYS A 37 -8.64 4.08 -6.14
CA CYS A 37 -7.36 4.41 -5.51
C CYS A 37 -6.63 3.20 -4.93
N PHE A 38 -7.36 2.12 -4.67
CA PHE A 38 -6.82 0.90 -4.08
C PHE A 38 -6.65 -0.19 -5.14
N THR A 39 -5.65 -1.05 -4.97
CA THR A 39 -5.51 -2.26 -5.79
C THR A 39 -6.51 -3.33 -5.36
N ASP A 40 -6.87 -4.27 -6.23
CA ASP A 40 -7.75 -5.40 -5.88
C ASP A 40 -7.25 -6.19 -4.65
N GLU A 41 -5.93 -6.28 -4.49
CA GLU A 41 -5.31 -6.92 -3.34
C GLU A 41 -5.50 -6.10 -2.06
N GLN A 42 -5.30 -4.78 -2.11
CA GLN A 42 -5.56 -3.88 -0.98
C GLN A 42 -7.03 -3.91 -0.59
N ILE A 43 -7.95 -3.89 -1.56
CA ILE A 43 -9.40 -3.99 -1.33
C ILE A 43 -9.73 -5.29 -0.59
N THR A 44 -9.22 -6.43 -1.06
CA THR A 44 -9.45 -7.72 -0.40
C THR A 44 -8.97 -7.71 1.06
N GLN A 45 -7.79 -7.14 1.31
CA GLN A 45 -7.24 -7.04 2.67
C GLN A 45 -8.06 -6.11 3.57
N ILE A 46 -8.59 -5.01 3.03
CA ILE A 46 -9.48 -4.10 3.75
C ILE A 46 -10.80 -4.80 4.08
N GLU A 47 -11.40 -5.53 3.12
CA GLU A 47 -12.64 -6.29 3.30
C GLU A 47 -12.49 -7.37 4.39
N GLU A 48 -11.38 -8.12 4.40
CA GLU A 48 -11.07 -9.09 5.46
C GLU A 48 -10.95 -8.45 6.86
N LYS A 49 -10.51 -7.20 6.93
CA LYS A 49 -10.35 -6.46 8.19
C LYS A 49 -11.63 -5.83 8.68
N LEU A 50 -12.42 -5.28 7.76
CA LEU A 50 -13.74 -4.71 8.03
C LEU A 50 -14.78 -5.80 8.33
N ASP A 51 -14.50 -7.08 8.03
CA ASP A 51 -15.47 -8.19 8.09
C ASP A 51 -16.69 -7.88 7.20
N THR A 52 -16.44 -7.26 6.03
CA THR A 52 -17.44 -6.89 5.03
C THR A 52 -17.19 -7.63 3.71
N ASP A 53 -18.26 -7.88 2.96
CA ASP A 53 -18.18 -8.44 1.60
C ASP A 53 -17.98 -7.35 0.53
N ASP A 54 -18.09 -6.07 0.90
CA ASP A 54 -17.91 -4.93 0.00
C ASP A 54 -17.45 -3.67 0.77
N ILE A 55 -16.33 -3.08 0.35
CA ILE A 55 -15.81 -1.82 0.91
C ILE A 55 -16.71 -0.61 0.55
N ASP A 56 -17.48 -0.69 -0.54
CA ASP A 56 -18.29 0.43 -1.02
C ASP A 56 -19.35 0.85 0.01
N GLU A 57 -19.89 -0.10 0.78
CA GLU A 57 -20.82 0.22 1.89
C GLU A 57 -20.15 1.11 2.95
N THR A 58 -18.88 0.86 3.25
CA THR A 58 -18.13 1.67 4.22
C THR A 58 -17.86 3.06 3.65
N ILE A 59 -17.46 3.13 2.37
CA ILE A 59 -17.21 4.41 1.68
C ILE A 59 -18.50 5.23 1.59
N ASP A 60 -19.63 4.63 1.24
CA ASP A 60 -20.94 5.30 1.17
C ASP A 60 -21.38 5.84 2.54
N ASN A 61 -21.12 5.10 3.62
CA ASN A 61 -21.39 5.57 4.97
C ASN A 61 -20.57 6.84 5.28
N ILE A 62 -19.28 6.85 4.95
CA ILE A 62 -18.40 8.01 5.13
C ILE A 62 -18.87 9.19 4.27
N LEU A 63 -19.19 8.95 2.99
CA LEU A 63 -19.70 9.98 2.08
C LEU A 63 -21.04 10.57 2.56
N SER A 64 -21.91 9.77 3.20
CA SER A 64 -23.16 10.25 3.78
C SER A 64 -22.96 11.11 5.03
N GLU A 65 -21.85 10.95 5.75
CA GLU A 65 -21.52 11.75 6.94
C GLU A 65 -20.67 12.98 6.62
N TRP A 66 -19.94 12.94 5.51
CA TRP A 66 -19.09 14.02 5.03
C TRP A 66 -19.91 15.27 4.65
N SER A 67 -19.43 16.45 5.07
CA SER A 67 -20.16 17.72 4.88
C SER A 67 -19.98 18.32 3.48
N SER A 68 -19.15 17.71 2.64
CA SER A 68 -18.78 18.21 1.29
C SER A 68 -18.13 19.61 1.30
N ASP A 69 -17.51 20.02 2.42
CA ASP A 69 -16.93 21.36 2.57
C ASP A 69 -15.49 21.43 2.07
N SER A 70 -14.73 20.34 2.20
CA SER A 70 -13.31 20.26 1.82
C SER A 70 -12.89 18.82 1.52
N ALA A 71 -11.98 18.65 0.57
CA ALA A 71 -11.43 17.34 0.23
C ALA A 71 -10.61 16.74 1.38
N ASP A 72 -9.83 17.58 2.08
CA ASP A 72 -9.04 17.13 3.24
C ASP A 72 -9.90 16.54 4.36
N GLU A 73 -11.14 17.03 4.56
CA GLU A 73 -12.10 16.44 5.52
C GLU A 73 -12.49 15.01 5.14
N LEU A 74 -12.65 14.72 3.84
CA LEU A 74 -12.98 13.37 3.39
C LEU A 74 -11.79 12.42 3.57
N PHE A 75 -10.57 12.89 3.28
CA PHE A 75 -9.35 12.11 3.51
C PHE A 75 -9.18 11.78 4.99
N ASP A 76 -9.34 12.75 5.88
CA ASP A 76 -9.27 12.52 7.33
C ASP A 76 -10.34 11.51 7.78
N ALA A 77 -11.58 11.62 7.26
CA ALA A 77 -12.66 10.69 7.58
C ALA A 77 -12.37 9.25 7.10
N LEU A 78 -11.77 9.09 5.92
CA LEU A 78 -11.32 7.79 5.41
C LEU A 78 -10.22 7.20 6.30
N VAL A 79 -9.23 8.00 6.68
CA VAL A 79 -8.13 7.56 7.57
C VAL A 79 -8.68 7.14 8.92
N ASP A 80 -9.57 7.95 9.51
CA ASP A 80 -10.18 7.65 10.81
C ASP A 80 -10.99 6.34 10.76
N ALA A 81 -11.85 6.16 9.74
CA ALA A 81 -12.65 4.95 9.59
C ALA A 81 -11.81 3.68 9.42
N MET A 82 -10.71 3.77 8.66
CA MET A 82 -9.77 2.66 8.48
C MET A 82 -8.98 2.38 9.77
N ALA A 83 -8.62 3.42 10.53
CA ALA A 83 -7.93 3.27 11.81
C ALA A 83 -8.77 2.52 12.86
N GLU A 84 -10.10 2.61 12.80
CA GLU A 84 -11.01 1.86 13.69
C GLU A 84 -10.86 0.34 13.55
N VAL A 85 -10.42 -0.14 12.37
CA VAL A 85 -10.18 -1.56 12.07
C VAL A 85 -8.71 -1.95 11.99
N ASP A 86 -7.84 -1.16 12.61
CA ASP A 86 -6.39 -1.41 12.69
C ASP A 86 -5.71 -1.37 11.30
N ILE A 87 -6.24 -0.53 10.40
CA ILE A 87 -5.68 -0.20 9.09
C ILE A 87 -5.14 1.24 9.16
N GLU A 88 -3.85 1.41 8.89
CA GLU A 88 -3.22 2.72 8.75
C GLU A 88 -3.20 3.11 7.27
N LEU A 89 -4.00 4.13 6.92
CA LEU A 89 -4.12 4.64 5.56
C LEU A 89 -3.25 5.89 5.40
N ASN A 90 -2.27 5.84 4.51
CA ASN A 90 -1.36 6.94 4.23
C ASN A 90 -1.54 7.42 2.79
N PHE A 91 -2.02 8.65 2.62
CA PHE A 91 -2.06 9.32 1.33
C PHE A 91 -0.75 10.07 1.11
N ASP A 92 -0.13 9.81 -0.04
CA ASP A 92 1.16 10.43 -0.34
C ASP A 92 1.04 11.95 -0.47
N ASN A 93 2.07 12.65 0.01
CA ASN A 93 1.99 14.09 0.17
C ASN A 93 2.22 14.77 -1.18
N LEU A 94 1.20 15.48 -1.67
CA LEU A 94 1.23 16.19 -2.96
C LEU A 94 2.31 17.28 -3.06
N THR A 95 2.98 17.60 -1.95
CA THR A 95 4.01 18.64 -1.85
C THR A 95 5.25 18.33 -2.71
N ASP A 96 5.55 17.05 -2.95
CA ASP A 96 6.73 16.64 -3.75
C ASP A 96 6.43 16.48 -5.25
N ILE A 97 5.17 16.65 -5.66
CA ILE A 97 4.77 16.48 -7.07
C ILE A 97 4.87 17.82 -7.80
N PRO A 98 5.54 17.91 -8.95
CA PRO A 98 5.62 19.14 -9.72
C PRO A 98 4.24 19.62 -10.18
N ASP A 99 3.99 20.92 -10.07
CA ASP A 99 2.72 21.61 -10.37
C ASP A 99 2.17 21.30 -11.79
N ASP A 100 3.05 21.09 -12.76
CA ASP A 100 2.71 20.69 -14.14
C ASP A 100 2.01 19.31 -14.22
N VAL A 101 2.25 18.42 -13.25
CA VAL A 101 1.59 17.10 -13.14
C VAL A 101 0.27 17.23 -12.36
N LEU A 102 0.23 18.10 -11.34
CA LEU A 102 -0.98 18.40 -10.55
C LEU A 102 -2.08 19.08 -11.38
N ASN A 103 -1.70 19.99 -12.30
CA ASN A 103 -2.61 20.71 -13.20
C ASN A 103 -2.75 20.09 -14.59
N GLY A 104 -2.08 18.96 -14.85
CA GLY A 104 -2.21 18.22 -16.10
C GLY A 104 -3.56 17.51 -16.18
N ASP A 105 -4.08 17.31 -17.40
CA ASP A 105 -5.28 16.54 -17.68
C ASP A 105 -5.03 15.05 -17.34
N LEU A 106 -5.12 14.72 -16.05
CA LEU A 106 -4.87 13.38 -15.50
C LEU A 106 -5.99 12.39 -15.86
N TYR A 107 -7.04 12.84 -16.55
CA TYR A 107 -8.14 12.02 -17.03
C TYR A 107 -7.78 11.20 -18.28
N ASP A 108 -6.60 11.43 -18.89
CA ASP A 108 -6.09 10.60 -19.99
C ASP A 108 -5.27 9.43 -19.44
N ASP A 109 -6.00 8.39 -19.03
CA ASP A 109 -5.55 7.08 -18.50
C ASP A 109 -4.50 6.35 -19.39
N GLU A 110 -4.26 6.81 -20.62
CA GLU A 110 -3.48 6.06 -21.62
C GLU A 110 -1.96 6.33 -21.62
N ASN A 111 -1.41 7.20 -20.76
CA ASN A 111 0.02 7.57 -20.82
C ASN A 111 0.78 7.59 -19.49
N MET A 112 0.28 6.92 -18.46
CA MET A 112 0.94 6.89 -17.15
C MET A 112 1.75 5.60 -17.02
N ALA A 113 3.05 5.68 -17.30
CA ALA A 113 3.99 4.63 -16.93
C ALA A 113 3.90 4.42 -15.41
N ASP A 114 3.38 3.25 -15.05
CA ASP A 114 3.49 2.58 -13.77
C ASP A 114 4.97 2.59 -13.38
N ASP A 115 5.33 3.54 -12.52
CA ASP A 115 6.66 3.66 -11.92
C ASP A 115 6.55 3.11 -10.50
N ASP A 116 6.01 1.89 -10.41
CA ASP A 116 6.21 1.00 -9.27
C ASP A 116 7.71 0.60 -9.29
N GLU A 117 8.57 1.54 -8.92
CA GLU A 117 9.88 1.20 -8.38
C GLU A 117 9.63 0.66 -6.96
N ASP A 118 9.19 -0.61 -6.90
CA ASP A 118 9.38 -1.49 -5.75
C ASP A 118 10.86 -1.40 -5.32
N GLU A 119 11.16 -0.56 -4.32
CA GLU A 119 12.46 -0.54 -3.68
C GLU A 119 12.67 -1.88 -2.95
N ASP A 120 13.36 -2.78 -3.64
CA ASP A 120 14.11 -3.96 -3.18
C ASP A 120 14.20 -4.06 -1.64
N PHE A 121 13.34 -4.90 -1.06
CA PHE A 121 13.49 -5.34 0.34
C PHE A 121 14.69 -6.29 0.41
N GLU A 122 15.90 -5.76 0.61
CA GLU A 122 17.11 -6.56 0.87
C GLU A 122 16.96 -7.31 2.21
N GLU A 123 16.38 -8.51 2.16
CA GLU A 123 16.41 -9.49 3.25
C GLU A 123 17.81 -10.13 3.31
N GLU A 124 18.71 -9.54 4.10
CA GLU A 124 19.99 -10.18 4.47
C GLU A 124 19.74 -11.38 5.41
N GLU A 125 19.49 -12.57 4.84
CA GLU A 125 19.62 -13.84 5.60
C GLU A 125 20.92 -14.57 5.24
N GLU A 126 22.03 -14.14 5.87
CA GLU A 126 23.31 -14.84 5.84
C GLU A 126 23.24 -16.11 6.70
N THR A 127 23.05 -17.28 6.08
CA THR A 127 23.22 -18.58 6.76
C THR A 127 24.32 -19.42 6.08
N GLU A 128 25.55 -19.26 6.59
CA GLU A 128 26.73 -20.03 6.21
C GLU A 128 26.68 -21.44 6.82
N TYR A 129 26.38 -22.47 6.00
CA TYR A 129 26.52 -23.86 6.40
C TYR A 129 27.89 -24.41 5.98
N TYR A 130 28.67 -24.81 6.99
CA TYR A 130 29.90 -25.59 6.90
C TYR A 130 29.65 -26.97 6.26
N TYR A 131 30.50 -27.35 5.29
CA TYR A 131 30.83 -28.76 5.06
C TYR A 131 32.33 -28.96 5.19
N ASP A 132 32.66 -29.64 6.28
CA ASP A 132 33.92 -30.27 6.66
C ASP A 132 34.15 -31.49 5.77
N ASP A 133 35.20 -31.46 4.94
CA ASP A 133 35.67 -32.62 4.19
C ASP A 133 37.12 -32.36 3.73
N GLU A 134 38.09 -32.60 4.62
CA GLU A 134 39.45 -32.98 4.22
C GLU A 134 39.93 -34.15 5.10
N ASP A 135 39.85 -35.34 4.50
CA ASP A 135 40.68 -36.50 4.82
C ASP A 135 42.17 -36.10 4.93
N GLU A 136 42.84 -36.45 6.02
CA GLU A 136 44.30 -36.61 6.03
C GLU A 136 44.68 -37.88 6.81
N ASP A 137 45.06 -38.90 6.04
CA ASP A 137 45.73 -40.13 6.46
C ASP A 137 46.98 -39.84 7.32
N GLY A 138 47.19 -40.65 8.36
CA GLY A 138 48.42 -40.63 9.15
C GLY A 138 48.60 -41.90 9.97
N ASP A 139 49.20 -42.92 9.35
CA ASP A 139 49.90 -44.04 9.99
C ASP A 139 50.74 -43.58 11.21
N GLU A 140 50.77 -44.38 12.28
CA GLU A 140 52.03 -44.78 12.93
C GLU A 140 51.77 -45.92 13.94
N ASP A 141 52.50 -47.02 13.70
CA ASP A 141 52.72 -48.17 14.60
C ASP A 141 53.12 -47.76 16.02
N GLU A 142 52.81 -48.57 17.03
CA GLU A 142 53.83 -49.12 17.95
C GLU A 142 53.23 -50.17 18.92
N ASP A 143 54.00 -51.25 19.05
CA ASP A 143 53.90 -52.36 20.00
C ASP A 143 53.57 -51.96 21.45
N GLU A 144 52.86 -52.82 22.18
CA GLU A 144 53.45 -53.49 23.36
C GLU A 144 52.52 -54.56 23.96
N GLU A 145 53.07 -55.77 24.01
CA GLU A 145 52.69 -56.88 24.88
C GLU A 145 52.65 -56.45 26.36
N GLU A 146 51.66 -56.85 27.17
CA GLU A 146 51.92 -57.56 28.45
C GLU A 146 50.64 -57.91 29.26
N TYR A 147 50.68 -59.15 29.75
CA TYR A 147 49.93 -59.85 30.83
C TYR A 147 48.47 -60.28 30.69
#